data_AF-K1RP05-F1
#
_entry.id   AF-K1RP05-F1
#
_cell.length_a   1.000
_cell.length_b   1.000
_cell.length_c   1.000
_cell.angle_alpha   90.00
_cell.angle_beta   90.00
_cell.angle_gamma   90.00
#
_symmetry.space_group_name_H-M   'P 1'
#
loop_
_entity.id
_entity.type
_entity.pdbx_description
1 polymer ?
#
loop_
_entity_poly.entity_id
_entity_poly.type
_entity_poly.pdbx_seq_one_letter_code
_entity_poly.pdbx_strand_id
1 'polypeptide(L)'
;AKELSVDLVITDHHKQSEELPEAVAVVDPQRTDCNIPFRDWAGVGVAFKTICAVEGDGEEELLDEFSDLVAIGTLADVVPLKKENRALVYEGLKRINSGSRQGIEALKNAAGVSGKKLGAGGISFTLAPRINAAGRMGSAMTAFRLLLSDDENDAAELDKNIDTYNKERHSVRKRDNKAGDSGNREPYPNEKYASVIVVSG
;
A
#
# COMPACT_ATOMS: atom_id res chain seq x y z
N ALA A 1 -14.67 -1.67 18.88
CA ALA A 1 -14.27 -0.32 19.34
C ALA A 1 -15.18 0.15 20.47
N LYS A 2 -16.47 0.39 20.21
CA LYS A 2 -17.45 0.85 21.22
C LYS A 2 -17.57 -0.04 22.46
N GLU A 3 -17.69 -1.35 22.29
CA GLU A 3 -17.73 -2.30 23.41
C GLU A 3 -16.44 -2.31 24.25
N LEU A 4 -15.33 -1.86 23.67
CA LEU A 4 -14.02 -1.76 24.31
C LEU A 4 -13.71 -0.33 24.80
N SER A 5 -14.64 0.62 24.64
CA SER A 5 -14.42 2.05 24.94
C SER A 5 -13.17 2.63 24.27
N VAL A 6 -12.93 2.25 23.01
CA VAL A 6 -11.81 2.72 22.19
C VAL A 6 -12.32 3.71 21.14
N ASP A 7 -11.68 4.86 21.05
CA ASP A 7 -11.91 5.83 19.98
C ASP A 7 -11.50 5.24 18.62
N LEU A 8 -12.40 5.34 17.64
CA LEU A 8 -12.21 4.78 16.31
C LEU A 8 -12.15 5.91 15.27
N VAL A 9 -11.00 6.04 14.62
CA VAL A 9 -10.83 6.86 13.41
C VAL A 9 -10.70 5.94 12.22
N ILE A 10 -11.47 6.18 11.16
CA ILE A 10 -11.46 5.40 9.93
C ILE A 10 -10.89 6.27 8.81
N THR A 11 -9.90 5.75 8.09
CA THR A 11 -9.41 6.35 6.84
C THR A 11 -9.70 5.37 5.70
N ASP A 12 -10.38 5.80 4.65
CA ASP A 12 -10.67 4.96 3.48
C ASP A 12 -10.79 5.83 2.22
N HIS A 13 -10.89 5.19 1.06
CA HIS A 13 -11.03 5.83 -0.25
C HIS A 13 -11.98 5.07 -1.19
N HIS A 14 -12.61 3.99 -0.71
CA HIS A 14 -13.59 3.22 -1.47
C HIS A 14 -14.94 3.94 -1.55
N LYS A 15 -15.83 3.44 -2.43
CA LYS A 15 -17.20 3.95 -2.48
C LYS A 15 -17.91 3.65 -1.16
N GLN A 16 -18.42 4.71 -0.54
CA GLN A 16 -19.16 4.61 0.72
C GLN A 16 -20.60 4.13 0.52
N SER A 17 -21.12 3.45 1.54
CA SER A 17 -22.56 3.21 1.71
C SER A 17 -23.29 4.50 2.10
N GLU A 18 -24.62 4.49 2.06
CA GLU A 18 -25.43 5.66 2.47
C GLU A 18 -25.23 6.02 3.94
N GLU A 19 -25.09 5.01 4.80
CA GLU A 19 -24.78 5.18 6.22
C GLU A 19 -23.28 4.99 6.46
N LEU A 20 -22.69 5.90 7.24
CA LEU A 20 -21.30 5.81 7.68
C LEU A 20 -21.18 4.95 8.95
N PRO A 21 -20.06 4.22 9.12
CA PRO A 21 -19.80 3.45 10.33
C PRO A 21 -19.71 4.34 11.58
N GLU A 22 -20.08 3.79 12.74
CA GLU A 22 -19.94 4.47 14.02
C GLU A 22 -18.46 4.63 14.38
N ALA A 23 -17.96 5.87 14.31
CA ALA A 23 -16.58 6.25 14.53
C ALA A 23 -16.53 7.71 15.01
N VAL A 24 -15.47 8.09 15.75
CA VAL A 24 -15.27 9.50 16.15
C VAL A 24 -14.89 10.37 14.96
N ALA A 25 -14.27 9.78 13.93
CA ALA A 25 -14.02 10.41 12.65
C ALA A 25 -13.96 9.38 11.52
N VAL A 26 -14.45 9.77 10.34
CA VAL A 26 -14.32 9.02 9.08
C VAL A 26 -13.70 9.96 8.04
N VAL A 27 -12.43 9.76 7.75
CA VAL A 27 -11.67 10.52 6.73
C VAL A 27 -11.74 9.74 5.41
N ASP A 28 -12.68 10.11 4.56
CA ASP A 28 -12.83 9.49 3.24
C ASP A 28 -13.30 10.53 2.20
N PRO A 29 -12.54 10.72 1.10
CA PRO A 29 -12.89 11.65 0.03
C PRO A 29 -14.17 11.29 -0.74
N GLN A 30 -14.62 10.04 -0.68
CA GLN A 30 -15.82 9.52 -1.35
C GLN A 30 -17.10 9.73 -0.55
N ARG A 31 -17.03 10.31 0.67
CA ARG A 31 -18.24 10.69 1.41
C ARG A 31 -19.11 11.64 0.60
N THR A 32 -20.42 11.46 0.73
CA THR A 32 -21.43 12.26 0.01
C THR A 32 -21.45 13.71 0.46
N ASP A 33 -21.07 13.99 1.72
CA ASP A 33 -20.97 15.32 2.31
C ASP A 33 -19.58 15.97 2.15
N CYS A 34 -18.62 15.25 1.57
CA CYS A 34 -17.30 15.80 1.29
C CYS A 34 -17.37 16.72 0.06
N ASN A 35 -16.78 17.92 0.13
CA ASN A 35 -16.83 18.93 -0.94
C ASN A 35 -15.46 19.23 -1.57
N ILE A 36 -14.44 18.42 -1.28
CA ILE A 36 -13.10 18.64 -1.81
C ILE A 36 -13.03 18.35 -3.33
N PRO A 37 -12.18 19.09 -4.06
CA PRO A 37 -12.13 19.05 -5.52
C PRO A 37 -11.38 17.84 -6.10
N PHE A 38 -10.56 17.16 -5.30
CA PHE A 38 -9.84 15.95 -5.68
C PHE A 38 -10.23 14.82 -4.73
N ARG A 39 -10.63 13.67 -5.28
CA ARG A 39 -11.13 12.54 -4.49
C ARG A 39 -10.50 11.20 -4.86
N ASP A 40 -9.60 11.20 -5.83
CA ASP A 40 -9.08 9.98 -6.44
C ASP A 40 -7.82 9.45 -5.70
N TRP A 41 -7.52 9.92 -4.48
CA TRP A 41 -6.38 9.38 -3.72
C TRP A 41 -6.55 7.87 -3.50
N ALA A 42 -5.43 7.16 -3.53
CA ALA A 42 -5.35 5.82 -2.96
C ALA A 42 -5.47 5.88 -1.44
N GLY A 43 -5.74 4.75 -0.78
CA GLY A 43 -5.79 4.69 0.69
C GLY A 43 -4.54 5.26 1.36
N VAL A 44 -3.34 5.00 0.81
CA VAL A 44 -2.08 5.59 1.32
C VAL A 44 -2.03 7.12 1.17
N GLY A 45 -2.66 7.67 0.13
CA GLY A 45 -2.75 9.12 -0.08
C GLY A 45 -3.69 9.77 0.92
N VAL A 46 -4.82 9.12 1.25
CA VAL A 46 -5.73 9.57 2.30
C VAL A 46 -5.03 9.55 3.66
N ALA A 47 -4.30 8.47 3.98
CA ALA A 47 -3.51 8.38 5.20
C ALA A 47 -2.45 9.49 5.26
N PHE A 48 -1.69 9.69 4.18
CA PHE A 48 -0.69 10.76 4.10
C PHE A 48 -1.28 12.14 4.34
N LYS A 49 -2.39 12.48 3.66
CA LYS A 49 -3.07 13.77 3.84
C LYS A 49 -3.68 13.94 5.23
N THR A 50 -4.12 12.85 5.85
CA THR A 50 -4.58 12.87 7.24
C THR A 50 -3.44 13.23 8.19
N ILE A 51 -2.26 12.63 8.02
CA ILE A 51 -1.08 12.94 8.83
C ILE A 51 -0.66 14.40 8.60
N CYS A 52 -0.62 14.87 7.34
CA CYS A 52 -0.33 16.28 7.05
C CYS A 52 -1.29 17.24 7.77
N ALA A 53 -2.58 16.92 7.81
CA ALA A 53 -3.57 17.75 8.49
C ALA A 53 -3.39 17.76 10.02
N VAL A 54 -2.85 16.69 10.60
CA VAL A 54 -2.56 16.60 12.04
C VAL A 54 -1.25 17.33 12.39
N GLU A 55 -0.21 17.19 11.57
CA GLU A 55 1.10 17.82 11.77
C GLU A 55 1.09 19.33 11.44
N GLY A 56 0.20 19.79 10.56
CA GLY A 56 0.13 21.18 10.15
C GLY A 56 1.21 21.56 9.15
N ASP A 57 2.21 22.34 9.56
CA ASP A 57 3.23 22.92 8.67
C ASP A 57 4.32 21.91 8.23
N GLY A 58 4.26 20.65 8.68
CA GLY A 58 5.26 19.62 8.40
C GLY A 58 5.09 18.83 7.09
N GLU A 59 4.30 19.31 6.12
CA GLU A 59 4.02 18.56 4.88
C GLU A 59 5.30 18.30 4.06
N GLU A 60 6.26 19.23 4.06
CA GLU A 60 7.51 19.08 3.31
C GLU A 60 8.39 17.98 3.92
N GLU A 61 8.56 17.96 5.25
CA GLU A 61 9.28 16.90 5.96
C GLU A 61 8.62 15.53 5.79
N LEU A 62 7.28 15.47 5.86
CA LEU A 62 6.53 14.23 5.62
C LEU A 62 6.69 13.73 4.18
N LEU A 63 6.67 14.62 3.18
CA LEU A 63 6.94 14.26 1.79
C LEU A 63 8.36 13.74 1.65
N ASP A 64 9.33 14.45 2.20
CA ASP A 64 10.72 14.02 2.16
C ASP A 64 10.86 12.64 2.78
N GLU A 65 10.24 12.36 3.93
CA GLU A 65 10.37 11.08 4.61
C GLU A 65 9.61 9.91 3.94
N PHE A 66 8.37 10.14 3.51
CA PHE A 66 7.42 9.07 3.17
C PHE A 66 6.96 9.04 1.70
N SER A 67 7.39 9.97 0.85
CA SER A 67 6.93 10.04 -0.54
C SER A 67 7.13 8.74 -1.34
N ASP A 68 8.18 7.97 -1.05
CA ASP A 68 8.43 6.67 -1.66
C ASP A 68 7.34 5.63 -1.33
N LEU A 69 6.94 5.54 -0.06
CA LEU A 69 5.87 4.66 0.39
C LEU A 69 4.51 5.10 -0.18
N VAL A 70 4.25 6.42 -0.19
CA VAL A 70 3.03 6.99 -0.78
C VAL A 70 2.95 6.66 -2.27
N ALA A 71 4.05 6.80 -3.00
CA ALA A 71 4.09 6.48 -4.42
C ALA A 71 3.88 4.99 -4.69
N ILE A 72 4.53 4.09 -3.93
CA ILE A 72 4.34 2.65 -4.07
C ILE A 72 2.89 2.26 -3.82
N GLY A 73 2.28 2.73 -2.72
CA GLY A 73 0.89 2.41 -2.40
C GLY A 73 -0.08 2.96 -3.46
N THR A 74 0.13 4.20 -3.90
CA THR A 74 -0.69 4.82 -4.96
C THR A 74 -0.63 4.03 -6.27
N LEU A 75 0.57 3.58 -6.66
CA LEU A 75 0.78 2.79 -7.88
C LEU A 75 0.30 1.34 -7.75
N ALA A 76 0.30 0.78 -6.54
CA ALA A 76 -0.22 -0.55 -6.24
C ALA A 76 -1.75 -0.61 -6.33
N ASP A 77 -2.40 0.50 -5.99
CA ASP A 77 -3.86 0.64 -5.92
C ASP A 77 -4.49 1.05 -7.27
N VAL A 78 -3.65 1.36 -8.27
CA VAL A 78 -4.05 1.61 -9.66
C VAL A 78 -5.12 2.73 -9.79
N VAL A 79 -5.06 3.71 -8.89
CA VAL A 79 -5.90 4.90 -8.95
C VAL A 79 -5.45 5.84 -10.10
N PRO A 80 -6.33 6.73 -10.61
CA PRO A 80 -5.96 7.66 -11.67
C PRO A 80 -4.73 8.53 -11.32
N LEU A 81 -3.69 8.46 -12.13
CA LEU A 81 -2.48 9.29 -11.99
C LEU A 81 -2.68 10.69 -12.60
N LYS A 82 -3.52 11.50 -11.95
CA LYS A 82 -3.82 12.89 -12.29
C LYS A 82 -3.67 13.77 -11.05
N LYS A 83 -3.47 15.08 -11.25
CA LYS A 83 -3.39 16.09 -10.19
C LYS A 83 -2.49 15.63 -9.02
N GLU A 84 -3.03 15.49 -7.82
CA GLU A 84 -2.26 15.20 -6.60
C GLU A 84 -1.60 13.82 -6.63
N ASN A 85 -2.29 12.76 -7.09
CA ASN A 85 -1.66 11.45 -7.24
C ASN A 85 -0.43 11.50 -8.15
N ARG A 86 -0.50 12.31 -9.23
CA ARG A 86 0.64 12.48 -10.13
C ARG A 86 1.80 13.20 -9.44
N ALA A 87 1.51 14.23 -8.63
CA ALA A 87 2.53 14.97 -7.89
C ALA A 87 3.20 14.07 -6.82
N LEU A 88 2.41 13.38 -6.01
CA LEU A 88 2.91 12.45 -4.98
C LEU A 88 3.76 11.33 -5.59
N VAL A 89 3.29 10.72 -6.68
CA VAL A 89 4.05 9.68 -7.39
C VAL A 89 5.33 10.25 -8.00
N TYR A 90 5.31 11.48 -8.51
CA TYR A 90 6.50 12.11 -9.09
C TYR A 90 7.61 12.32 -8.04
N GLU A 91 7.27 12.84 -6.86
CA GLU A 91 8.24 13.01 -5.76
C GLU A 91 8.71 11.66 -5.22
N GLY A 92 7.80 10.71 -4.99
CA GLY A 92 8.18 9.39 -4.51
C GLY A 92 9.06 8.63 -5.50
N LEU A 93 8.87 8.81 -6.81
CA LEU A 93 9.77 8.24 -7.82
C LEU A 93 11.20 8.80 -7.69
N LYS A 94 11.39 10.07 -7.32
CA LYS A 94 12.74 10.60 -7.08
C LYS A 94 13.38 9.91 -5.89
N ARG A 95 12.66 9.79 -4.77
CA ARG A 95 13.14 9.16 -3.54
C ARG A 95 13.47 7.68 -3.74
N ILE A 96 12.58 6.91 -4.37
CA ILE A 96 12.80 5.50 -4.73
C ILE A 96 14.07 5.32 -5.57
N ASN A 97 14.29 6.21 -6.54
CA ASN A 97 15.46 6.13 -7.42
C ASN A 97 16.75 6.67 -6.79
N SER A 98 16.66 7.37 -5.65
CA SER A 98 17.83 7.79 -4.86
C SER A 98 18.43 6.65 -4.04
N GLY A 99 17.65 5.60 -3.75
CA GLY A 99 18.08 4.45 -2.96
C GLY A 99 18.15 4.72 -1.46
N SER A 100 17.40 5.70 -0.96
CA SER A 100 17.42 6.11 0.46
C SER A 100 16.82 5.08 1.42
N ARG A 101 15.93 4.19 0.95
CA ARG A 101 15.22 3.22 1.80
C ARG A 101 15.68 1.79 1.52
N GLN A 102 16.33 1.17 2.51
CA GLN A 102 16.94 -0.17 2.38
C GLN A 102 15.93 -1.24 1.97
N GLY A 103 14.73 -1.21 2.55
CA GLY A 103 13.66 -2.13 2.18
C GLY A 103 13.26 -2.09 0.70
N ILE A 104 13.27 -0.90 0.09
CA ILE A 104 12.95 -0.73 -1.34
C ILE A 104 14.12 -1.22 -2.20
N GLU A 105 15.37 -0.99 -1.78
CA GLU A 105 16.54 -1.52 -2.48
C GLU A 105 16.59 -3.05 -2.44
N ALA A 106 16.26 -3.66 -1.31
CA ALA A 106 16.09 -5.11 -1.20
C ALA A 106 15.05 -5.62 -2.21
N LEU A 107 13.86 -5.01 -2.27
CA LEU A 107 12.84 -5.37 -3.27
C LEU A 107 13.34 -5.23 -4.72
N LYS A 108 14.13 -4.18 -5.03
CA LYS A 108 14.75 -3.99 -6.35
C LYS A 108 15.77 -5.09 -6.66
N ASN A 109 16.53 -5.53 -5.66
CA ASN A 109 17.49 -6.63 -5.77
C ASN A 109 16.77 -7.95 -6.11
N ALA A 110 15.77 -8.37 -5.33
CA ALA A 110 14.98 -9.58 -5.66
C ALA A 110 14.21 -9.46 -6.97
N ALA A 111 13.83 -8.25 -7.37
CA ALA A 111 13.20 -8.00 -8.66
C ALA A 111 14.16 -8.06 -9.85
N GLY A 112 15.47 -8.14 -9.64
CA GLY A 112 16.47 -8.12 -10.72
C GLY A 112 16.52 -6.77 -11.44
N VAL A 113 16.12 -5.70 -10.74
CA VAL A 113 16.10 -4.32 -11.25
C VAL A 113 16.96 -3.37 -10.43
N SER A 114 17.83 -3.92 -9.58
CA SER A 114 18.87 -3.16 -8.87
C SER A 114 19.68 -2.28 -9.83
N GLY A 115 20.03 -1.08 -9.38
CA GLY A 115 20.75 -0.07 -10.16
C GLY A 115 19.97 0.53 -11.35
N LYS A 116 18.75 0.07 -11.65
CA LYS A 116 17.92 0.64 -12.71
C LYS A 116 17.03 1.74 -12.14
N LYS A 117 16.86 2.81 -12.93
CA LYS A 117 15.82 3.80 -12.66
C LYS A 117 14.45 3.20 -12.98
N LEU A 118 13.55 3.22 -12.00
CA LEU A 118 12.17 2.77 -12.15
C LEU A 118 11.26 3.98 -12.41
N GLY A 119 10.38 3.83 -13.40
CA GLY A 119 9.20 4.68 -13.55
C GLY A 119 7.96 4.03 -12.92
N ALA A 120 6.82 4.70 -13.00
CA ALA A 120 5.53 4.23 -12.47
C ALA A 120 5.20 2.79 -12.90
N GLY A 121 5.26 2.49 -14.21
CA GLY A 121 5.02 1.13 -14.71
C GLY A 121 6.02 0.11 -14.17
N GLY A 122 7.29 0.49 -14.03
CA GLY A 122 8.31 -0.36 -13.43
C GLY A 122 7.92 -0.78 -12.01
N ILE A 123 7.52 0.17 -11.17
CA ILE A 123 7.07 -0.12 -9.81
C ILE A 123 5.81 -1.00 -9.80
N SER A 124 4.78 -0.64 -10.58
CA SER A 124 3.51 -1.38 -10.64
C SER A 124 3.67 -2.84 -11.09
N PHE A 125 4.65 -3.14 -11.94
CA PHE A 125 4.90 -4.50 -12.44
C PHE A 125 6.00 -5.27 -11.70
N THR A 126 6.79 -4.63 -10.84
CA THR A 126 7.92 -5.27 -10.15
C THR A 126 7.80 -5.26 -8.63
N LEU A 127 7.71 -4.09 -8.01
CA LEU A 127 7.72 -3.95 -6.54
C LEU A 127 6.33 -4.20 -5.95
N ALA A 128 5.30 -3.56 -6.50
CA ALA A 128 3.92 -3.68 -6.00
C ALA A 128 3.42 -5.14 -5.92
N PRO A 129 3.62 -6.00 -6.95
CA PRO A 129 3.18 -7.39 -6.89
C PRO A 129 3.85 -8.21 -5.79
N ARG A 130 5.10 -7.89 -5.43
CA ARG A 130 5.85 -8.56 -4.35
C ARG A 130 5.28 -8.21 -2.99
N ILE A 131 5.09 -6.92 -2.73
CA ILE A 131 4.45 -6.41 -1.50
C ILE A 131 3.06 -7.06 -1.34
N ASN A 132 2.26 -7.05 -2.40
CA ASN A 132 0.92 -7.66 -2.40
C ASN A 132 0.95 -9.19 -2.21
N ALA A 133 2.01 -9.87 -2.64
CA ALA A 133 2.14 -11.31 -2.44
C ALA A 133 2.32 -11.66 -0.97
N ALA A 134 3.05 -10.84 -0.21
CA ALA A 134 3.22 -11.04 1.22
C ALA A 134 1.89 -11.00 1.99
N GLY A 135 0.98 -10.09 1.60
CA GLY A 135 -0.36 -10.01 2.20
C GLY A 135 -1.30 -11.16 1.84
N ARG A 136 -1.10 -11.84 0.68
CA ARG A 136 -1.99 -12.92 0.22
C ARG A 136 -1.50 -14.32 0.56
N MET A 137 -0.20 -14.53 0.53
CA MET A 137 0.43 -15.85 0.69
C MET A 137 1.15 -16.02 2.02
N GLY A 138 1.43 -14.93 2.73
CA GLY A 138 2.21 -14.91 3.96
C GLY A 138 1.65 -13.93 4.99
N SER A 139 2.55 -13.21 5.67
CA SER A 139 2.17 -12.17 6.62
C SER A 139 2.37 -10.78 6.04
N ALA A 140 1.32 -9.95 6.06
CA ALA A 140 1.42 -8.52 5.74
C ALA A 140 2.46 -7.80 6.61
N MET A 141 2.71 -8.31 7.82
CA MET A 141 3.74 -7.80 8.72
C MET A 141 5.16 -7.93 8.14
N THR A 142 5.43 -8.94 7.31
CA THR A 142 6.74 -9.10 6.66
C THR A 142 7.01 -7.95 5.68
N ALA A 143 6.02 -7.59 4.86
CA ALA A 143 6.16 -6.46 3.94
C ALA A 143 6.26 -5.13 4.69
N PHE A 144 5.47 -4.95 5.75
CA PHE A 144 5.55 -3.77 6.61
C PHE A 144 6.95 -3.61 7.22
N ARG A 145 7.47 -4.67 7.86
CA ARG A 145 8.81 -4.66 8.46
C ARG A 145 9.90 -4.40 7.43
N LEU A 146 9.76 -4.95 6.21
CA LEU A 146 10.73 -4.70 5.15
C LEU A 146 10.77 -3.21 4.80
N LEU A 147 9.61 -2.59 4.58
CA LEU A 147 9.51 -1.18 4.19
C LEU A 147 9.99 -0.21 5.29
N LEU A 148 10.04 -0.65 6.54
CA LEU A 148 10.55 0.13 7.68
C LEU A 148 11.94 -0.31 8.15
N SER A 149 12.58 -1.26 7.46
CA SER A 149 13.91 -1.74 7.86
C SER A 149 14.97 -0.73 7.46
N ASP A 150 15.79 -0.35 8.44
CA ASP A 150 16.99 0.47 8.24
C ASP A 150 18.28 -0.38 8.21
N ASP A 151 18.21 -1.66 8.58
CA ASP A 151 19.32 -2.63 8.47
C ASP A 151 19.23 -3.41 7.15
N GLU A 152 20.35 -3.48 6.43
CA GLU A 152 20.45 -4.14 5.13
C GLU A 152 20.32 -5.67 5.24
N ASN A 153 20.85 -6.28 6.31
CA ASN A 153 20.77 -7.73 6.50
C ASN A 153 19.35 -8.15 6.83
N ASP A 154 18.69 -7.41 7.73
CA ASP A 154 17.28 -7.63 8.08
C ASP A 154 16.39 -7.46 6.85
N ALA A 155 16.62 -6.40 6.06
CA ALA A 155 15.90 -6.16 4.81
C ALA A 155 16.10 -7.32 3.81
N ALA A 156 17.33 -7.81 3.67
CA ALA A 156 17.64 -8.94 2.78
C ALA A 156 16.98 -10.25 3.25
N GLU A 157 16.86 -10.49 4.55
CA GLU A 157 16.17 -11.66 5.08
C GLU A 157 14.65 -11.57 4.84
N LEU A 158 14.05 -10.43 5.14
CA LEU A 158 12.62 -10.18 4.92
C LEU A 158 12.26 -10.29 3.43
N ASP A 159 13.11 -9.78 2.53
CA ASP A 159 12.90 -9.84 1.09
C ASP A 159 12.96 -11.28 0.53
N LYS A 160 13.80 -12.17 1.07
CA LYS A 160 13.78 -13.61 0.70
C LYS A 160 12.40 -14.24 0.95
N ASN A 161 11.76 -13.87 2.06
CA ASN A 161 10.41 -14.34 2.37
C ASN A 161 9.40 -13.78 1.37
N ILE A 162 9.48 -12.49 1.05
CA ILE A 162 8.59 -11.84 0.07
C ILE A 162 8.74 -12.44 -1.33
N ASP A 163 9.96 -12.69 -1.79
CA ASP A 163 10.18 -13.30 -3.11
C ASP A 163 9.64 -14.73 -3.18
N THR A 164 9.76 -15.48 -2.07
CA THR A 164 9.13 -16.80 -1.92
C THR A 164 7.61 -16.70 -2.07
N TYR A 165 6.97 -15.80 -1.32
CA TYR A 165 5.52 -15.56 -1.43
C TYR A 165 5.09 -15.15 -2.84
N ASN A 166 5.88 -14.31 -3.52
CA ASN A 166 5.59 -13.90 -4.88
C ASN A 166 5.68 -15.07 -5.88
N LYS A 167 6.69 -15.94 -5.75
CA LYS A 167 6.82 -17.17 -6.57
C LYS A 167 5.65 -18.12 -6.34
N GLU A 168 5.23 -18.31 -5.09
CA GLU A 168 4.06 -19.14 -4.75
C GLU A 168 2.77 -18.57 -5.33
N ARG A 169 2.55 -17.25 -5.22
CA ARG A 169 1.40 -16.58 -5.84
C ARG A 169 1.35 -16.84 -7.36
N HIS A 170 2.49 -16.79 -8.04
CA HIS A 170 2.57 -17.11 -9.46
C HIS A 170 2.28 -18.58 -9.77
N SER A 171 2.70 -19.51 -8.91
CA SER A 171 2.43 -20.94 -9.09
C SER A 171 0.95 -21.27 -8.91
N VAL A 172 0.28 -20.68 -7.91
CA VAL A 172 -1.17 -20.75 -7.70
C VAL A 172 -1.91 -20.17 -8.91
N ARG A 173 -1.58 -18.94 -9.32
CA ARG A 173 -2.23 -18.29 -10.47
C ARG A 173 -2.08 -19.09 -11.76
N LYS A 174 -0.93 -19.75 -11.99
CA LYS A 174 -0.73 -20.65 -13.14
C LYS A 174 -1.59 -21.91 -13.07
N ARG A 175 -1.77 -22.50 -11.88
CA ARG A 175 -2.65 -23.66 -11.68
C ARG A 175 -4.11 -23.27 -11.91
N ASP A 176 -4.54 -22.16 -11.33
CA ASP A 176 -5.91 -21.64 -11.45
C ASP A 176 -6.26 -21.25 -12.89
N ASN A 177 -5.31 -20.71 -13.65
CA ASN A 177 -5.49 -20.41 -15.07
C ASN A 177 -5.58 -21.68 -15.94
N LYS A 178 -4.94 -22.78 -15.53
CA LYS A 178 -5.08 -24.08 -16.21
C LYS A 178 -6.37 -24.81 -15.83
N ALA A 179 -6.86 -24.61 -14.60
CA ALA A 179 -8.11 -25.18 -14.12
C ALA A 179 -9.36 -24.35 -14.52
N GLY A 180 -9.18 -23.07 -14.87
CA GLY A 180 -10.25 -22.14 -15.25
C GLY A 180 -10.86 -22.34 -16.63
N ASP A 181 -10.54 -23.44 -17.33
CA ASP A 181 -11.31 -23.92 -18.50
C ASP A 181 -12.56 -24.74 -18.08
N SER A 182 -12.75 -24.96 -16.78
CA SER A 182 -13.99 -25.48 -16.20
C SER A 182 -14.55 -24.47 -15.20
N GLY A 183 -15.68 -23.86 -15.58
CA GLY A 183 -16.28 -22.71 -14.93
C GLY A 183 -16.76 -22.92 -13.49
N ASN A 184 -17.03 -21.77 -12.86
CA ASN A 184 -17.56 -21.55 -11.52
C ASN A 184 -16.52 -21.56 -10.38
N ARG A 185 -16.00 -20.37 -10.02
CA ARG A 185 -15.29 -20.15 -8.75
C ARG A 185 -16.27 -19.51 -7.76
N GLU A 186 -16.57 -20.21 -6.68
CA GLU A 186 -17.15 -19.57 -5.50
C GLU A 186 -16.10 -18.63 -4.85
N PRO A 187 -16.51 -17.47 -4.32
CA PRO A 187 -15.60 -16.59 -3.60
C PRO A 187 -15.09 -17.28 -2.34
N TYR A 188 -13.77 -17.21 -2.10
CA TYR A 188 -13.14 -17.76 -0.90
C TYR A 188 -13.75 -17.10 0.35
N PRO A 189 -14.22 -17.89 1.34
CA PRO A 189 -15.08 -17.38 2.42
C PRO A 189 -14.39 -16.48 3.47
N ASN A 190 -13.08 -16.18 3.34
CA ASN A 190 -12.29 -15.51 4.38
C ASN A 190 -11.77 -14.10 4.03
N GLU A 191 -12.25 -13.45 2.97
CA GLU A 191 -11.87 -12.05 2.66
C GLU A 191 -12.57 -10.99 3.53
N LYS A 192 -13.27 -11.39 4.60
CA LYS A 192 -14.16 -10.50 5.34
C LYS A 192 -13.47 -9.50 6.28
N TYR A 193 -12.16 -9.62 6.48
CA TYR A 193 -11.39 -8.65 7.25
C TYR A 193 -10.06 -8.40 6.53
N ALA A 194 -10.01 -7.29 5.78
CA ALA A 194 -8.72 -6.67 5.46
C ALA A 194 -7.97 -6.46 6.79
N SER A 195 -6.68 -6.78 6.80
CA SER A 195 -5.85 -6.78 8.01
C SER A 195 -5.95 -5.42 8.73
N VAL A 196 -6.63 -5.39 9.87
CA VAL A 196 -6.69 -4.21 10.74
C VAL A 196 -5.33 -4.09 11.43
N ILE A 197 -4.58 -3.03 11.14
CA ILE A 197 -3.37 -2.69 11.89
C ILE A 197 -3.80 -1.87 13.10
N VAL A 198 -3.72 -2.45 14.29
CA VAL A 198 -3.88 -1.73 15.56
C VAL A 198 -2.50 -1.24 15.98
N VAL A 199 -2.28 0.07 15.93
CA VAL A 199 -1.10 0.70 16.55
C VAL A 199 -1.55 1.23 17.91
N SER A 200 -1.09 0.62 19.00
CA SER A 200 -1.24 1.16 20.35
C SER A 200 0.01 1.95 20.71
N GLY A 201 -0.17 3.21 21.14
CA GLY A 201 0.86 3.98 21.84
C GLY A 201 0.91 3.67 23.31
#